data_AF-A0A534FMC4-F1
#
_entry.id   AF-A0A534FMC4-F1
#
_cell.length_a   1.000
_cell.length_b   1.000
_cell.length_c   1.000
_cell.angle_alpha   90.00
_cell.angle_beta   90.00
_cell.angle_gamma   90.00
#
_symmetry.space_group_name_H-M   'P 1'
#
loop_
_entity.id
_entity.type
_entity.pdbx_description
1 polymer ?
#
loop_
_entity_poly.entity_id
_entity_poly.type
_entity_poly.pdbx_seq_one_letter_code
_entity_poly.pdbx_strand_id
1 'polypeptide(L)'
;MDMQPPPAFVQLAQAEAPPEAPVDPAPIKVDVSKYIPESARAVTMIVTLTPPTGQAVIYPAGHENEGTLFKGARSIDEVKLDGPIIYVKLYGATSFDIQYTNYRQPD
;
A
#
# COMPACT_ATOMS: atom_id res chain seq x y z
N MET A 1 19.61 -59.58 33.59
CA MET A 1 19.90 -58.89 32.32
C MET A 1 18.63 -58.15 31.93
N ASP A 2 18.43 -56.98 32.53
CA ASP A 2 17.28 -56.11 32.29
C ASP A 2 17.49 -55.37 30.96
N MET A 3 16.69 -55.71 29.95
CA MET A 3 16.71 -55.03 28.66
C MET A 3 15.90 -53.73 28.76
N GLN A 4 16.61 -52.61 28.95
CA GLN A 4 16.05 -51.28 28.86
C GLN A 4 15.72 -50.97 27.38
N PRO A 5 14.47 -50.63 27.00
CA PRO A 5 14.19 -50.21 25.63
C PRO A 5 14.83 -48.84 25.36
N PRO A 6 15.27 -48.57 24.12
CA PRO A 6 15.89 -47.29 23.78
C PRO A 6 14.88 -46.15 23.94
N PRO A 7 15.33 -44.95 24.35
CA PRO A 7 14.46 -43.79 24.47
C PRO A 7 13.88 -43.42 23.10
N ALA A 8 12.56 -43.23 23.05
CA ALA A 8 11.87 -42.72 21.89
C ALA A 8 12.37 -41.30 21.60
N PHE A 9 12.91 -41.09 20.40
CA PHE A 9 13.20 -39.75 19.91
C PHE A 9 11.88 -38.98 19.81
N VAL A 10 11.70 -37.99 20.67
CA VAL A 10 10.63 -37.00 20.55
C VAL A 10 10.87 -36.30 19.21
N GLN A 11 10.03 -36.59 18.21
CA GLN A 11 9.90 -35.74 17.03
C GLN A 11 9.52 -34.36 17.55
N LEU A 12 10.49 -33.44 17.52
CA LEU A 12 10.22 -32.01 17.56
C LEU A 12 9.40 -31.72 16.30
N ALA A 13 8.08 -31.85 16.42
CA ALA A 13 7.16 -31.20 15.52
C ALA A 13 7.44 -29.70 15.67
N GLN A 14 8.30 -29.18 14.79
CA GLN A 14 8.26 -27.77 14.46
C GLN A 14 6.84 -27.51 14.01
N ALA A 15 6.03 -26.94 14.91
CA ALA A 15 4.79 -26.30 14.52
C ALA A 15 5.22 -25.17 13.58
N GLU A 16 5.18 -25.43 12.27
CA GLU A 16 5.14 -24.39 11.27
C GLU A 16 3.97 -23.50 11.68
N ALA A 17 4.28 -22.31 12.20
CA ALA A 17 3.27 -21.29 12.42
C ALA A 17 2.50 -21.14 11.10
N PRO A 18 1.16 -21.12 11.12
CA PRO A 18 0.39 -20.92 9.90
C PRO A 18 0.93 -19.68 9.19
N PRO A 19 1.09 -19.69 7.85
CA PRO A 19 1.59 -18.54 7.12
C PRO A 19 0.77 -17.32 7.54
N GLU A 20 1.45 -16.28 8.04
CA GLU A 20 0.79 -15.02 8.40
C GLU A 20 -0.08 -14.62 7.22
N ALA A 21 -1.38 -14.40 7.49
CA ALA A 21 -2.28 -13.86 6.48
C ALA A 21 -1.64 -12.61 5.87
N PRO A 22 -1.87 -12.31 4.57
CA PRO A 22 -1.27 -11.15 3.93
C PRO A 22 -1.51 -9.91 4.78
N VAL A 23 -0.44 -9.36 5.38
CA VAL A 23 -0.53 -8.14 6.17
C VAL A 23 -0.86 -7.00 5.22
N ASP A 24 -2.02 -6.37 5.42
CA ASP A 24 -2.38 -5.18 4.67
C ASP A 24 -1.37 -4.08 5.00
N PRO A 25 -0.66 -3.51 4.01
CA PRO A 25 0.37 -2.51 4.25
C PRO A 25 -0.19 -1.29 4.96
N ALA A 26 0.60 -0.76 5.90
CA ALA A 26 0.28 0.48 6.59
C ALA A 26 0.24 1.64 5.58
N PRO A 27 -0.81 2.49 5.61
CA PRO A 27 -0.92 3.61 4.70
C PRO A 27 0.06 4.73 5.04
N ILE A 28 0.65 5.31 4.01
CA ILE A 28 1.54 6.47 4.11
C ILE A 28 0.70 7.72 3.89
N LYS A 29 0.67 8.61 4.88
CA LYS A 29 -0.06 9.88 4.81
C LYS A 29 0.74 10.91 4.01
N VAL A 30 0.10 11.53 3.02
CA VAL A 30 0.69 12.60 2.19
C VAL A 30 -0.24 13.81 2.21
N ASP A 31 0.34 14.97 2.49
CA ASP A 31 -0.34 16.27 2.42
C ASP A 31 -0.05 16.93 1.06
N VAL A 32 -1.10 17.19 0.29
CA VAL A 32 -1.02 17.77 -1.05
C VAL A 32 -1.32 19.27 -1.07
N SER A 33 -1.68 19.88 0.08
CA SER A 33 -2.11 21.29 0.20
C SER A 33 -1.10 22.31 -0.35
N LYS A 34 0.19 21.96 -0.37
CA LYS A 34 1.24 22.80 -0.93
C LYS A 34 1.06 23.04 -2.44
N TYR A 35 0.47 22.09 -3.15
CA TYR A 35 0.37 22.13 -4.62
C TYR A 35 -1.07 22.13 -5.11
N ILE A 36 -2.00 21.62 -4.32
CA ILE A 36 -3.40 21.44 -4.68
C ILE A 36 -4.28 22.24 -3.70
N PRO A 37 -5.18 23.11 -4.18
CA PRO A 37 -6.07 23.85 -3.30
C PRO A 37 -7.03 22.92 -2.56
N GLU A 38 -7.38 23.26 -1.33
CA GLU A 38 -8.30 22.47 -0.49
C GLU A 38 -9.69 22.28 -1.12
N SER A 39 -10.09 23.17 -2.04
CA SER A 39 -11.35 23.07 -2.76
C SER A 39 -11.33 22.06 -3.92
N ALA A 40 -10.17 21.52 -4.30
CA ALA A 40 -10.09 20.55 -5.38
C ALA A 40 -10.80 19.24 -5.01
N ARG A 41 -11.52 18.66 -5.98
CA ARG A 41 -12.23 17.37 -5.83
C ARG A 41 -11.50 16.20 -6.49
N ALA A 42 -10.57 16.50 -7.38
CA ALA A 42 -9.75 15.50 -8.03
C ALA A 42 -8.42 16.09 -8.48
N VAL A 43 -7.41 15.24 -8.61
CA VAL A 43 -6.08 15.61 -9.09
C VAL A 43 -5.53 14.52 -9.99
N THR A 44 -5.00 14.91 -11.13
CA THR A 44 -4.29 14.00 -12.04
C THR A 44 -2.85 13.85 -11.56
N MET A 45 -2.50 12.62 -11.17
CA MET A 45 -1.20 12.27 -10.61
C MET A 45 -0.43 11.36 -11.56
N ILE A 46 0.87 11.63 -11.72
CA ILE A 46 1.82 10.66 -12.25
C ILE A 46 2.56 10.05 -11.06
N VAL A 47 2.44 8.74 -10.89
CA VAL A 47 3.06 7.98 -9.80
C VAL A 47 4.18 7.13 -10.36
N THR A 48 5.37 7.26 -9.78
CA THR A 48 6.53 6.41 -10.09
C THR A 48 6.80 5.49 -8.91
N LEU A 49 6.93 4.18 -9.13
CA LEU A 49 7.09 3.18 -8.06
C LEU A 49 8.47 2.52 -8.14
N THR A 50 9.06 2.27 -6.96
CA THR A 50 10.29 1.48 -6.83
C THR A 50 10.07 0.35 -5.81
N PRO A 51 10.36 -0.93 -6.14
CA PRO A 51 10.67 -1.44 -7.47
C PRO A 51 9.49 -1.28 -8.46
N PRO A 52 9.75 -1.25 -9.78
CA PRO A 52 8.74 -0.98 -10.81
C PRO A 52 7.71 -2.10 -10.98
N THR A 53 7.87 -3.24 -10.33
CA THR A 53 6.91 -4.35 -10.30
C THR A 53 5.84 -4.18 -9.23
N GLY A 54 6.00 -3.19 -8.35
CA GLY A 54 5.06 -2.90 -7.28
C GLY A 54 3.79 -2.22 -7.77
N GLN A 55 2.90 -1.98 -6.80
CA GLN A 55 1.62 -1.31 -6.98
C GLN A 55 1.41 -0.31 -5.84
N ALA A 56 0.64 0.73 -6.10
CA ALA A 56 0.19 1.66 -5.09
C ALA A 56 -1.31 1.90 -5.21
N VAL A 57 -2.01 1.96 -4.08
CA VAL A 57 -3.40 2.42 -3.99
C VAL A 57 -3.41 3.77 -3.32
N ILE A 58 -3.96 4.79 -3.99
CA ILE A 58 -4.03 6.15 -3.50
C ILE A 58 -5.50 6.56 -3.28
N TYR A 59 -5.82 7.06 -2.09
CA TYR A 59 -7.19 7.39 -1.71
C TYR A 59 -7.25 8.53 -0.67
N PRO A 60 -8.36 9.29 -0.60
CA PRO A 60 -8.59 10.27 0.46
C PRO A 60 -9.05 9.60 1.77
N ALA A 61 -9.03 10.34 2.89
CA ALA A 61 -9.41 9.81 4.20
C ALA A 61 -10.83 9.20 4.22
N GLY A 62 -10.99 7.95 4.66
CA GLY A 62 -12.29 7.28 4.75
C GLY A 62 -12.82 6.70 3.44
N HIS A 63 -12.01 6.74 2.37
CA HIS A 63 -12.34 6.22 1.03
C HIS A 63 -11.39 5.08 0.61
N GLU A 64 -10.96 4.24 1.57
CA GLU A 64 -10.01 3.15 1.36
C GLU A 64 -10.45 2.18 0.23
N ASN A 65 -11.76 1.99 0.07
CA ASN A 65 -12.35 1.08 -0.91
C ASN A 65 -12.53 1.71 -2.30
N GLU A 66 -12.30 3.02 -2.44
CA GLU A 66 -12.44 3.76 -3.71
C GLU A 66 -11.09 4.26 -4.25
N GLY A 67 -9.99 3.69 -3.75
CA GLY A 67 -8.65 4.12 -4.13
C GLY A 67 -8.31 3.86 -5.59
N THR A 68 -7.55 4.79 -6.17
CA THR A 68 -7.01 4.69 -7.52
C THR A 68 -5.76 3.81 -7.49
N LEU A 69 -5.71 2.81 -8.38
CA LEU A 69 -4.64 1.80 -8.44
C LEU A 69 -3.58 2.16 -9.49
N PHE A 70 -2.36 2.40 -9.03
CA PHE A 70 -1.18 2.64 -9.85
C PHE A 70 -0.32 1.38 -9.91
N LYS A 71 0.13 1.02 -11.12
CA LYS A 71 0.96 -0.18 -11.36
C LYS A 71 2.13 0.15 -12.27
N GLY A 72 3.19 -0.63 -12.16
CA GLY A 72 4.35 -0.51 -13.04
C GLY A 72 5.31 0.59 -12.61
N ALA A 73 6.36 0.80 -13.42
CA ALA A 73 7.40 1.78 -13.13
C ALA A 73 6.87 3.21 -13.00
N ARG A 74 5.93 3.59 -13.87
CA ARG A 74 5.35 4.94 -13.95
C ARG A 74 3.95 4.84 -14.55
N SER A 75 2.94 5.38 -13.87
CA SER A 75 1.55 5.41 -14.34
C SER A 75 0.91 6.76 -14.05
N ILE A 76 -0.12 7.12 -14.81
CA ILE A 76 -0.86 8.37 -14.66
C ILE A 76 -2.34 8.04 -14.51
N ASP A 77 -2.99 8.66 -13.54
CA ASP A 77 -4.42 8.53 -13.34
C ASP A 77 -4.96 9.69 -12.49
N GLU A 78 -6.29 9.81 -12.43
CA GLU A 78 -6.99 10.76 -11.58
C GLU A 78 -7.31 10.15 -10.21
N VAL A 79 -7.01 10.92 -9.16
CA VAL A 79 -7.27 10.58 -7.77
C VAL A 79 -8.33 11.53 -7.24
N LYS A 80 -9.39 10.97 -6.65
CA LYS A 80 -10.41 11.75 -5.94
C LYS A 80 -9.81 12.37 -4.68
N LEU A 81 -10.25 13.58 -4.35
CA LEU A 81 -9.85 14.31 -3.15
C LEU A 81 -11.07 14.59 -2.27
N ASP A 82 -10.84 14.50 -0.95
CA ASP A 82 -11.77 14.89 0.10
C ASP A 82 -10.98 15.61 1.19
N GLY A 83 -10.50 16.81 0.85
CA GLY A 83 -9.53 17.57 1.62
C GLY A 83 -8.06 17.37 1.19
N PRO A 84 -7.10 17.92 1.97
CA PRO A 84 -5.70 18.03 1.55
C PRO A 84 -4.88 16.76 1.79
N ILE A 85 -5.46 15.72 2.40
CA ILE A 85 -4.75 14.51 2.78
C ILE A 85 -5.16 13.35 1.88
N ILE A 86 -4.15 12.70 1.30
CA ILE A 86 -4.29 11.38 0.69
C ILE A 86 -3.47 10.35 1.46
N TYR A 87 -3.82 9.10 1.27
CA TYR A 87 -3.11 7.94 1.80
C TYR A 87 -2.63 7.09 0.64
N VAL A 88 -1.40 6.57 0.77
CA VAL A 88 -0.77 5.69 -0.20
C VAL A 88 -0.46 4.35 0.45
N LYS A 89 -1.06 3.28 -0.05
CA LYS A 89 -0.69 1.90 0.33
C LYS A 89 0.18 1.29 -0.76
N LEU A 90 1.34 0.76 -0.37
CA LEU A 90 2.29 0.13 -1.29
C LEU A 90 2.21 -1.39 -1.19
N TYR A 91 2.06 -2.05 -2.35
CA TYR A 91 2.03 -3.49 -2.47
C TYR A 91 3.19 -3.94 -3.35
N GLY A 92 4.24 -4.50 -2.75
CA GLY A 92 5.47 -4.88 -3.46
C GLY A 92 6.35 -3.71 -3.92
N ALA A 93 5.89 -2.46 -3.79
CA ALA A 93 6.72 -1.26 -3.87
C ALA A 93 7.26 -0.90 -2.48
N THR A 94 8.47 -0.36 -2.41
CA THR A 94 9.11 0.14 -1.18
C THR A 94 9.14 1.67 -1.11
N SER A 95 9.07 2.34 -2.26
CA SER A 95 8.95 3.80 -2.34
C SER A 95 8.16 4.25 -3.56
N PHE A 96 7.75 5.52 -3.53
CA PHE A 96 7.00 6.16 -4.61
C PHE A 96 7.38 7.63 -4.73
N ASP A 97 7.16 8.19 -5.92
CA ASP A 97 7.22 9.62 -6.22
C ASP A 97 5.91 10.05 -6.89
N ILE A 98 5.39 11.22 -6.54
CA ILE A 98 4.13 11.77 -7.07
C ILE A 98 4.40 13.10 -7.75
N GLN A 99 3.98 13.21 -9.00
CA GLN A 99 3.94 14.46 -9.74
C GLN A 99 2.49 14.86 -10.00
N TYR A 100 2.12 16.08 -9.63
CA TYR A 100 0.79 16.63 -9.89
C TYR A 100 0.78 17.36 -11.22
N THR A 101 -0.17 17.04 -12.09
CA THR A 101 -0.24 17.61 -13.45
C THR A 101 -1.39 18.58 -13.63
N ASN A 102 -2.56 18.25 -13.10
CA ASN A 102 -3.75 19.08 -13.14
C ASN A 102 -4.67 18.75 -11.95
N TYR A 103 -5.59 19.66 -11.61
CA TYR A 103 -6.64 19.41 -10.62
C TYR A 103 -8.00 19.90 -11.12
N ARG A 104 -9.07 19.31 -10.60
CA ARG A 104 -10.45 19.75 -10.86
C ARG A 104 -11.03 20.40 -9.62
N GLN A 105 -11.62 21.56 -9.81
CA GLN A 105 -12.42 22.24 -8.79
C GLN A 105 -13.91 21.97 -9.03
N PRO A 106 -14.76 22.05 -7.98
CA PRO A 106 -16.19 22.16 -8.18
C PRO A 106 -16.51 23.43 -8.96
N ASP A 107 -17.49 23.33 -9.86
CA ASP A 107 -18.10 24.48 -10.54
C ASP A 107 -18.78 25.44 -9.56
#